data_AF-A0A9D1EKI8-F1
#
_entry.id   AF-A0A9D1EKI8-F1
#
_cell.length_a   1.000
_cell.length_b   1.000
_cell.length_c   1.000
_cell.angle_alpha   90.00
_cell.angle_beta   90.00
_cell.angle_gamma   90.00
#
_symmetry.space_group_name_H-M   'P 1'
#
loop_
_entity.id
_entity.type
_entity.pdbx_description
1 polymer ?
#
loop_
_entity_poly.entity_id
_entity_poly.type
_entity_poly.pdbx_seq_one_letter_code
_entity_poly.pdbx_strand_id
1 'polypeptide(L)' 'MEYTKTEESACPKNQKAAVHTLRYKKATCSRVPDTILHFSCSLDSRCKDCQEDYC' A
#
# COMPACT_ATOMS: atom_id res chain seq x y z
N MET A 1 -5.91 6.66 14.81
CA MET A 1 -6.39 7.46 13.66
C MET A 1 -6.00 6.72 12.39
N GLU A 2 -6.90 6.62 11.42
CA GLU A 2 -6.61 5.96 10.15
C GLU A 2 -6.32 7.03 9.09
N TYR A 3 -5.37 6.77 8.21
CA TYR A 3 -5.07 7.65 7.08
C TYR A 3 -4.76 6.85 5.83
N THR A 4 -5.02 7.46 4.68
CA THR A 4 -4.78 6.84 3.37
C THR A 4 -3.62 7.57 2.70
N LYS A 5 -2.70 6.80 2.11
CA LYS A 5 -1.61 7.30 1.29
C LYS A 5 -1.76 6.71 -0.12
N THR A 6 -1.75 7.56 -1.12
CA THR A 6 -1.73 7.17 -2.54
C THR A 6 -0.37 7.47 -3.11
N GLU A 7 0.27 6.48 -3.72
CA GLU A 7 1.55 6.62 -4.40
C GLU A 7 1.47 6.03 -5.80
N GLU A 8 1.98 6.76 -6.77
CA GLU A 8 2.07 6.32 -8.16
C GLU A 8 3.44 5.69 -8.36
N SER A 9 3.48 4.37 -8.51
CA SER A 9 4.72 3.66 -8.78
C SER A 9 4.51 2.54 -9.79
N ALA A 10 5.59 2.17 -10.48
CA ALA A 10 5.52 1.08 -11.44
C ALA A 10 5.30 -0.25 -10.71
N CYS A 11 4.29 -1.02 -11.12
CA CYS A 11 4.04 -2.35 -10.57
C CYS A 11 5.21 -3.28 -10.97
N PRO A 12 5.94 -3.90 -10.03
CA PRO A 12 7.10 -4.74 -10.33
C PRO A 12 6.79 -5.94 -11.24
N LYS A 13 5.54 -6.44 -11.24
CA LYS A 13 5.10 -7.55 -12.11
C LYS A 13 5.05 -7.19 -13.58
N ASN A 14 4.50 -6.02 -13.91
CA ASN A 14 4.15 -5.65 -15.28
C ASN A 14 4.89 -4.40 -15.76
N GLN A 15 5.68 -3.76 -14.89
CA GLN A 15 6.37 -2.48 -15.10
C GLN A 15 5.44 -1.34 -15.57
N LYS A 16 4.13 -1.52 -15.40
CA LYS A 16 3.11 -0.52 -15.74
C LYS A 16 2.97 0.45 -14.58
N ALA A 17 2.81 1.73 -14.91
CA ALA A 17 2.43 2.74 -13.95
C ALA A 17 1.12 2.33 -13.26
N ALA A 18 1.14 2.28 -11.93
CA ALA A 18 0.02 1.87 -11.11
C ALA A 18 -0.16 2.86 -9.97
N VAL A 19 -1.41 3.13 -9.60
CA VAL A 19 -1.71 3.89 -8.38
C VAL A 19 -1.89 2.90 -7.24
N HIS A 20 -1.02 2.97 -6.24
CA HIS A 20 -1.09 2.20 -5.01
C HIS A 20 -1.72 3.04 -3.91
N THR A 21 -2.86 2.57 -3.40
CA THR A 21 -3.58 3.19 -2.29
C THR A 21 -3.41 2.32 -1.06
N LEU A 22 -2.64 2.80 -0.09
CA LEU A 22 -2.37 2.14 1.18
C LEU A 22 -3.15 2.84 2.31
N ARG A 23 -3.94 2.08 3.06
CA ARG A 23 -4.58 2.55 4.29
C ARG A 23 -3.74 2.11 5.48
N TYR A 24 -3.34 3.08 6.29
CA TYR A 24 -2.57 2.89 7.50
C TYR A 24 -3.42 3.17 8.73
N LYS A 25 -3.23 2.36 9.76
CA LYS A 25 -3.66 2.66 11.12
C LYS A 25 -2.49 3.27 11.85
N LYS A 26 -2.64 4.56 12.19
CA LYS A 26 -1.62 5.26 12.97
C LYS A 26 -1.49 4.59 14.34
N ALA A 27 -0.29 4.13 14.66
CA ALA A 27 -0.01 3.58 15.98
C ALA A 27 -0.17 4.68 17.03
N THR A 28 -0.77 4.34 18.17
CA THR A 28 -0.91 5.27 19.30
C THR A 28 0.42 5.46 20.04
N CYS A 29 1.41 4.59 19.79
CA CYS A 29 2.74 4.65 20.35
C CYS A 29 3.77 4.91 19.23
N SER A 30 4.55 5.98 19.33
CA SER A 30 5.57 6.35 18.32
C SER A 30 6.72 5.34 18.17
N ARG A 31 6.82 4.35 19.06
CA ARG A 31 7.80 3.25 18.96
C ARG A 31 7.32 2.08 18.11
N VAL A 32 6.06 2.11 17.67
CA VAL A 32 5.44 1.06 16.87
C VAL A 32 5.17 1.63 15.48
N PRO A 33 5.62 0.97 14.40
CA PRO A 33 5.31 1.42 13.05
C PRO A 33 3.79 1.36 12.79
N ASP A 34 3.32 2.23 11.90
CA ASP A 34 1.92 2.28 11.51
C ASP A 34 1.54 0.98 10.77
N THR A 35 0.38 0.41 11.10
CA THR A 35 -0.04 -0.88 10.54
C THR A 35 -0.77 -0.66 9.22
N ILE A 36 -0.37 -1.38 8.16
CA ILE A 36 -1.14 -1.40 6.91
C ILE A 36 -2.42 -2.20 7.13
N LEU A 37 -3.57 -1.55 6.98
CA LEU A 37 -4.88 -2.19 7.09
C LEU A 37 -5.39 -2.70 5.75
N HIS A 38 -5.17 -1.92 4.69
CA HIS A 38 -5.69 -2.23 3.38
C HIS A 38 -4.75 -1.72 2.30
N PHE A 39 -4.52 -2.55 1.30
CA PHE A 39 -3.80 -2.20 0.09
C PHE A 39 -4.75 -2.36 -1.10
N SER A 40 -4.80 -1.37 -1.99
CA SER A 40 -5.51 -1.48 -3.26
C SER A 40 -4.66 -0.88 -4.37
N CYS A 41 -4.65 -1.53 -5.52
CA CYS A 41 -3.94 -1.05 -6.71
C CYS A 41 -4.95 -0.77 -7.82
N SER A 42 -4.75 0.30 -8.58
CA SER A 42 -5.56 0.61 -9.76
C SER A 42 -5.41 -0.42 -10.90
N LEU A 43 -4.34 -1.22 -10.91
CA LEU A 43 -4.20 -2.35 -11.84
C LEU A 43 -4.83 -3.60 -11.20
N ASP A 44 -6.15 -3.66 -11.35
CA ASP A 44 -7.08 -4.73 -10.97
C ASP A 44 -6.44 -6.10 -10.69
N SER A 45 -6.49 -6.55 -9.42
CA SER A 45 -6.01 -7.84 -8.85
C SER A 45 -4.57 -8.31 -9.15
N ARG A 46 -3.85 -7.69 -10.08
CA ARG A 46 -2.50 -8.11 -10.51
C ARG A 46 -1.38 -7.53 -9.65
N CYS A 47 -1.68 -6.49 -8.86
CA CYS A 47 -0.75 -5.96 -7.86
C CYS A 47 -0.92 -6.58 -6.47
N LYS A 48 -1.73 -7.64 -6.28
CA LYS A 48 -1.82 -8.27 -4.95
C LYS A 48 -0.45 -8.76 -4.46
N ASP A 49 0.42 -9.23 -5.36
CA ASP A 49 1.85 -9.50 -5.07
C ASP A 49 2.62 -8.25 -4.60
N CYS A 50 2.23 -7.05 -5.04
CA CYS A 50 2.90 -5.82 -4.57
C CYS A 50 2.63 -5.56 -3.09
N GLN A 51 1.56 -6.13 -2.53
CA GLN A 51 1.29 -6.07 -1.10
C GLN A 51 2.37 -6.79 -0.27
N GLU A 52 3.00 -7.84 -0.82
CA GLU A 52 4.05 -8.58 -0.10
C GLU A 52 5.32 -7.75 0.09
N ASP A 53 5.60 -6.78 -0.80
CA ASP A 53 6.75 -5.86 -0.65
C ASP A 53 6.51 -4.81 0.45
N TYR A 54 5.25 -4.57 0.81
CA TYR A 54 4.87 -3.65 1.89
C TYR A 54 4.64 -4.34 3.24
N CYS A 55 4.79 -5.67 3.33
CA CYS A 55 4.48 -6.47 4.53
C CYS A 55 5.68 -6.65 5.46
#